data_AF-C0HKJ3-F1
#
_entry.id   AF-C0HKJ3-F1
#
_cell.length_a   1.000
_cell.length_b   1.000
_cell.length_c   1.000
_cell.angle_alpha   90.00
_cell.angle_beta   90.00
_cell.angle_gamma   90.00
#
_symmetry.space_group_name_H-M   'P 1'
#
loop_
_entity.id
_entity.type
_entity.pdbx_description
1 polymer ?
#
loop_
_entity_poly.entity_id
_entity_poly.type
_entity_poly.pdbx_seq_one_letter_code
_entity_poly.pdbx_strand_id
1 'polypeptide(L)' 'GSIPCGESCVWIPCISSVVGCACKNKVCYKN' A
#
# COMPACT_ATOMS: atom_id res chain seq x y z
N GLY A 1 4.63 7.33 -9.34
CA GLY A 1 4.61 8.33 -8.26
C GLY A 1 4.18 7.63 -7.00
N SER A 2 4.90 7.80 -5.88
CA SER A 2 4.62 7.11 -4.61
C SER A 2 3.37 7.67 -3.91
N ILE A 3 2.20 7.59 -4.55
CA ILE A 3 0.94 8.06 -3.97
C ILE A 3 0.51 7.05 -2.92
N PRO A 4 0.26 7.47 -1.67
CA PRO A 4 -0.28 6.56 -0.67
C PRO A 4 -1.67 6.08 -1.10
N CYS A 5 -1.90 4.77 -1.07
CA CYS A 5 -3.19 4.15 -1.39
C CYS A 5 -4.26 4.37 -0.30
N GLY A 6 -3.91 5.09 0.78
CA GLY A 6 -4.77 5.25 1.95
C GLY A 6 -4.81 4.02 2.86
N GLU A 7 -3.96 3.02 2.61
CA GLU A 7 -3.88 1.80 3.40
C GLU A 7 -2.58 1.71 4.19
N SER A 8 -2.63 1.00 5.31
CA SER A 8 -1.46 0.68 6.13
C SER A 8 -1.25 -0.83 6.13
N CYS A 9 0.01 -1.23 6.08
CA CYS A 9 0.42 -2.63 6.00
C CYS A 9 1.13 -3.13 7.26
N VAL A 10 0.74 -2.62 8.44
CA VAL A 10 1.36 -2.99 9.73
C VAL A 10 0.84 -4.33 10.24
N TRP A 11 -0.48 -4.55 10.15
CA TRP A 11 -1.15 -5.73 10.70
C TRP A 11 -1.85 -6.57 9.64
N ILE A 12 -2.13 -5.97 8.48
CA ILE A 12 -2.82 -6.58 7.36
C ILE A 12 -2.07 -6.24 6.07
N PRO A 13 -2.10 -7.10 5.04
CA PRO A 13 -1.57 -6.73 3.74
C PRO A 13 -2.40 -5.61 3.11
N CYS A 14 -1.81 -4.87 2.17
CA CYS A 14 -2.56 -3.91 1.34
C CYS A 14 -3.66 -4.67 0.57
N ILE A 15 -4.92 -4.33 0.79
CA ILE A 15 -6.06 -4.84 0.02
C ILE A 15 -5.93 -4.36 -1.44
N SER A 16 -5.53 -3.11 -1.64
CA SER A 16 -5.26 -2.57 -2.99
C SER A 16 -3.98 -3.11 -3.63
N SER A 17 -3.32 -4.12 -3.05
CA SER A 17 -2.25 -4.84 -3.76
C SER A 17 -2.73 -5.41 -5.09
N VAL A 18 -4.01 -5.80 -5.17
CA VAL A 18 -4.66 -6.25 -6.42
C VAL A 18 -4.74 -5.15 -7.49
N VAL A 19 -4.71 -3.88 -7.12
CA VAL A 19 -4.71 -2.73 -8.05
C VAL A 19 -3.33 -2.07 -8.19
N GLY A 20 -2.26 -2.76 -7.76
CA GLY A 20 -0.88 -2.32 -7.92
C GLY A 20 -0.32 -1.47 -6.77
N CYS A 21 -0.90 -1.55 -5.57
CA CYS A 21 -0.29 -0.96 -4.37
C CYS A 21 0.75 -1.89 -3.72
N ALA A 22 1.86 -1.32 -3.27
CA ALA A 22 2.93 -2.02 -2.58
C ALA A 22 3.12 -1.46 -1.17
N CYS A 23 3.35 -2.35 -0.21
CA CYS A 23 3.70 -1.95 1.16
C CYS A 23 5.13 -1.39 1.21
N LYS A 24 5.28 -0.14 1.65
CA LYS A 24 6.58 0.49 1.91
C LYS A 24 6.51 1.26 3.21
N ASN A 25 7.46 1.07 4.13
CA ASN A 25 7.49 1.80 5.40
C ASN A 25 6.13 1.79 6.14
N LYS A 26 5.49 0.62 6.24
CA LYS A 26 4.18 0.42 6.92
C LYS A 26 2.97 1.11 6.27
N VAL A 27 3.14 1.74 5.11
CA VAL A 27 2.07 2.38 4.34
C VAL A 27 2.04 1.78 2.94
N CYS A 28 0.86 1.61 2.37
CA CYS A 28 0.68 1.10 1.02
C CYS A 28 0.79 2.25 0.01
N TYR A 29 1.66 2.12 -0.98
CA TYR A 29 1.92 3.11 -2.03
C TYR A 29 1.65 2.53 -3.40
N LYS A 30 1.00 3.30 -4.27
CA LYS A 30 0.80 2.96 -5.68
C LYS A 30 2.05 3.33 -6.48
N ASN A 31 2.44 2.49 -7.44
CA ASN A 31 3.49 2.83 -8.40
C ASN A 31 3.07 4.00 -9.30
#